data_AF-A0A2D5Y5Z2-F1
#
_entry.id   AF-A0A2D5Y5Z2-F1
#
_cell.length_a   1.000
_cell.length_b   1.000
_cell.length_c   1.000
_cell.angle_alpha   90.00
_cell.angle_beta   90.00
_cell.angle_gamma   90.00
#
_symmetry.space_group_name_H-M   'P 1'
#
loop_
_entity.id
_entity.type
_entity.pdbx_description
1 polymer ?
#
loop_
_entity_poly.entity_id
_entity_poly.type
_entity_poly.pdbx_seq_one_letter_code
_entity_poly.pdbx_strand_id
1 'polypeptide(L)'
;MSDPQTKKITDDKREKVHEVSDHIKDQIDTLERFIARRFDEISMEINATSQQVDMAETGITSKFSEILDVIHAISYKGDGTTPANAGVELDAVVDMTEDAANRILDAAGRIAGTIGQENNWDNESSREQAIKKVNQDVEEIFLACSFQDITSQRIKKTLENLKSIEDRLGGVLDKLGIKLTADERGSGDKSTLIDESSVASQDDIDALFSQ
;
A
#
# COMPACT_ATOMS: atom_id res chain seq x y z
N MET A 1 54.79 -2.77 86.59
CA MET A 1 55.82 -3.36 85.71
C MET A 1 55.09 -4.25 84.73
N SER A 2 54.95 -3.84 83.46
CA SER A 2 54.26 -4.64 82.44
C SER A 2 55.18 -5.76 81.96
N ASP A 3 54.62 -6.97 81.83
CA ASP A 3 55.34 -8.19 81.43
C ASP A 3 55.87 -8.10 79.98
N PRO A 4 57.17 -8.34 79.75
CA PRO A 4 57.80 -8.26 78.42
C PRO A 4 57.19 -9.21 77.37
N GLN A 5 56.56 -10.33 77.77
CA GLN A 5 55.82 -11.18 76.82
C GLN A 5 54.54 -10.51 76.31
N THR A 6 53.79 -9.83 77.18
CA THR A 6 52.53 -9.19 76.80
C THR A 6 52.75 -8.05 75.81
N LYS A 7 53.84 -7.28 75.98
CA LYS A 7 54.23 -6.16 75.10
C LYS A 7 54.64 -6.63 73.70
N LYS A 8 55.39 -7.73 73.62
CA LYS A 8 55.82 -8.34 72.34
C LYS A 8 54.64 -8.91 71.53
N ILE A 9 53.64 -9.47 72.20
CA ILE A 9 52.40 -9.96 71.58
C ILE A 9 51.53 -8.79 71.08
N THR A 10 51.53 -7.64 71.78
CA THR A 10 50.76 -6.47 71.33
C THR A 10 51.40 -5.78 70.13
N ASP A 11 52.73 -5.74 70.05
CA ASP A 11 53.47 -5.18 68.91
C ASP A 11 53.32 -6.07 67.65
N ASP A 12 53.44 -7.41 67.78
CA ASP A 12 53.22 -8.37 66.66
C ASP A 12 51.79 -8.30 66.10
N LYS A 13 50.81 -8.06 66.97
CA LYS A 13 49.40 -7.90 66.57
C LYS A 13 49.16 -6.56 65.87
N ARG A 14 49.86 -5.49 66.26
CA ARG A 14 49.84 -4.21 65.53
C ARG A 14 50.49 -4.32 64.16
N GLU A 15 51.61 -5.01 64.07
CA GLU A 15 52.37 -5.21 62.82
C GLU A 15 51.52 -5.96 61.78
N LYS A 16 50.87 -7.06 62.18
CA LYS A 16 49.91 -7.77 61.32
C LYS A 16 48.68 -6.95 60.92
N VAL A 17 48.19 -6.07 61.80
CA VAL A 17 47.08 -5.15 61.47
C VAL A 17 47.53 -4.09 60.45
N HIS A 18 48.77 -3.60 60.55
CA HIS A 18 49.35 -2.71 59.54
C HIS A 18 49.55 -3.42 58.20
N GLU A 19 50.07 -4.65 58.20
CA GLU A 19 50.26 -5.46 56.99
C GLU A 19 48.92 -5.74 56.27
N VAL A 20 47.87 -6.09 57.02
CA VAL A 20 46.52 -6.27 56.46
C VAL A 20 45.95 -4.95 55.95
N SER A 21 46.16 -3.84 56.67
CA SER A 21 45.71 -2.51 56.24
C SER A 21 46.40 -2.07 54.95
N ASP A 22 47.71 -2.33 54.82
CA ASP A 22 48.49 -2.01 53.64
C ASP A 22 48.07 -2.88 52.45
N HIS A 23 47.78 -4.16 52.69
CA HIS A 23 47.24 -5.05 51.66
C HIS A 23 45.86 -4.62 51.16
N ILE A 24 44.95 -4.23 52.06
CA ILE A 24 43.62 -3.70 51.70
C ILE A 24 43.77 -2.41 50.90
N LYS A 25 44.69 -1.52 51.29
CA LYS A 25 44.95 -0.28 50.56
C LYS A 25 45.44 -0.55 49.14
N ASP A 26 46.35 -1.50 48.96
CA ASP A 26 46.85 -1.89 47.63
C ASP A 26 45.75 -2.50 46.74
N GLN A 27 44.85 -3.30 47.34
CA GLN A 27 43.67 -3.81 46.63
C GLN A 27 42.68 -2.71 46.24
N ILE A 28 42.45 -1.72 47.11
CA ILE A 28 41.60 -0.56 46.81
C ILE A 28 42.23 0.29 45.70
N ASP A 29 43.54 0.55 45.75
CA ASP A 29 44.24 1.32 44.71
C ASP A 29 44.18 0.60 43.35
N THR A 30 44.27 -0.73 43.35
CA THR A 30 44.11 -1.55 42.14
C THR A 30 42.68 -1.50 41.62
N LEU A 31 41.69 -1.59 42.51
CA LEU A 31 40.27 -1.50 42.17
C LEU A 31 39.92 -0.10 41.63
N GLU A 32 40.44 0.96 42.22
CA GLU A 32 40.23 2.34 41.75
C GLU A 32 40.77 2.53 40.33
N ARG A 33 41.98 2.02 40.05
CA ARG A 33 42.57 2.04 38.70
C ARG A 33 41.74 1.23 37.70
N PHE A 34 41.23 0.07 38.12
CA PHE A 34 40.38 -0.77 37.28
C PHE A 34 39.05 -0.07 36.96
N ILE A 35 38.41 0.52 37.97
CA ILE A 35 37.15 1.27 37.83
C ILE A 35 37.36 2.49 36.93
N ALA A 36 38.42 3.28 37.14
CA ALA A 36 38.72 4.44 36.30
C ALA A 36 38.88 4.05 34.83
N ARG A 37 39.69 3.02 34.55
CA ARG A 37 39.86 2.50 33.19
C ARG A 37 38.53 2.02 32.59
N ARG A 38 37.69 1.36 33.38
CA ARG A 38 36.43 0.85 32.85
C ARG A 38 35.40 1.95 32.63
N PHE A 39 35.40 3.01 33.43
CA PHE A 39 34.62 4.22 33.17
C PHE A 39 35.03 4.89 31.87
N ASP A 40 36.34 4.99 31.59
CA ASP A 40 36.84 5.55 30.34
C ASP A 40 36.38 4.72 29.13
N GLU A 41 36.55 3.40 29.19
CA GLU A 41 36.12 2.50 28.12
C GLU A 41 34.59 2.53 27.89
N ILE A 42 33.80 2.47 28.96
CA ILE A 42 32.33 2.54 28.86
C ILE A 42 31.90 3.91 28.30
N SER A 43 32.55 4.99 28.70
CA SER A 43 32.23 6.33 28.17
C SER A 43 32.50 6.42 26.67
N MET A 44 33.58 5.79 26.21
CA MET A 44 33.88 5.69 24.77
C MET A 44 32.87 4.80 24.03
N GLU A 45 32.51 3.64 24.59
CA GLU A 45 31.48 2.74 24.03
C GLU A 45 30.12 3.44 23.93
N ILE A 46 29.66 4.09 25.01
CA ILE A 46 28.38 4.82 25.04
C ILE A 46 28.37 5.93 24.00
N ASN A 47 29.46 6.71 23.89
CA ASN A 47 29.53 7.78 22.91
C ASN A 47 29.48 7.22 21.47
N ALA A 48 30.17 6.11 21.21
CA ALA A 48 30.11 5.45 19.91
C ALA A 48 28.71 4.89 19.61
N THR A 49 28.04 4.28 20.60
CA THR A 49 26.66 3.81 20.45
C THR A 49 25.69 4.96 20.23
N SER A 50 25.83 6.08 20.95
CA SER A 50 25.01 7.29 20.75
C SER A 50 25.13 7.79 19.31
N GLN A 51 26.35 7.88 18.77
CA GLN A 51 26.56 8.26 17.38
C GLN A 51 25.94 7.27 16.38
N GLN A 52 26.03 5.97 16.64
CA GLN A 52 25.40 4.96 15.79
C GLN A 52 23.86 5.09 15.79
N VAL A 53 23.26 5.38 16.94
CA VAL A 53 21.82 5.63 17.07
C VAL A 53 21.42 6.89 16.31
N ASP A 54 22.17 8.00 16.44
CA ASP A 54 21.88 9.25 15.72
C ASP A 54 21.96 9.06 14.19
N MET A 55 22.95 8.30 13.72
CA MET A 55 23.09 7.95 12.31
C MET A 55 21.93 7.07 11.83
N ALA A 56 21.50 6.10 12.64
CA ALA A 56 20.35 5.25 12.33
C ALA A 56 19.04 6.05 12.29
N GLU A 57 18.82 6.95 13.26
CA GLU A 57 17.66 7.84 13.30
C GLU A 57 17.60 8.74 12.07
N THR A 58 18.73 9.35 11.70
CA THR A 58 18.84 10.18 10.50
C THR A 58 18.56 9.36 9.24
N GLY A 59 19.08 8.13 9.17
CA GLY A 59 18.82 7.20 8.06
C GLY A 59 17.34 6.81 7.94
N ILE A 60 16.67 6.57 9.06
CA ILE A 60 15.24 6.28 9.12
C ILE A 60 14.43 7.49 8.65
N THR A 61 14.71 8.69 9.18
CA THR A 61 14.00 9.91 8.78
C THR A 61 14.19 10.22 7.29
N SER A 62 15.41 10.07 6.75
CA SER A 62 15.67 10.24 5.31
C SER A 62 14.84 9.28 4.46
N LYS A 63 14.79 8.01 4.87
CA LYS A 63 14.03 6.96 4.19
C LYS A 63 12.51 7.20 4.26
N PHE A 64 11.99 7.66 5.40
CA PHE A 64 10.59 8.07 5.53
C PHE A 64 10.26 9.29 4.66
N SER A 65 11.17 10.27 4.57
CA SER A 65 11.00 11.40 3.65
C SER A 65 10.95 10.95 2.19
N GLU A 66 11.80 9.99 1.76
CA GLU A 66 11.72 9.42 0.41
C GLU A 66 10.38 8.71 0.14
N ILE A 67 9.86 7.96 1.13
CA ILE A 67 8.53 7.33 1.02
C ILE A 67 7.44 8.40 0.90
N LEU A 68 7.46 9.39 1.79
CA LEU A 68 6.46 10.47 1.79
C LEU A 68 6.53 11.27 0.50
N ASP A 69 7.71 11.52 -0.06
CA ASP A 69 7.88 12.18 -1.36
C ASP A 69 7.31 11.34 -2.50
N VAL A 70 7.47 10.01 -2.48
CA VAL A 70 6.86 9.13 -3.47
C VAL A 70 5.34 9.11 -3.31
N ILE A 71 4.82 8.98 -2.08
CA ILE A 71 3.38 9.05 -1.80
C ILE A 71 2.82 10.41 -2.20
N HIS A 72 3.51 11.51 -1.92
CA HIS A 72 3.09 12.87 -2.32
C HIS A 72 3.21 13.10 -3.83
N ALA A 73 4.26 12.60 -4.49
CA ALA A 73 4.38 12.68 -5.95
C ALA A 73 3.23 11.91 -6.63
N ILE A 74 2.81 10.83 -5.99
CA ILE A 74 1.64 10.03 -6.37
C ILE A 74 0.32 10.71 -5.95
N SER A 75 0.30 11.51 -4.88
CA SER A 75 -0.93 12.15 -4.38
C SER A 75 -1.17 13.57 -4.94
N TYR A 76 -0.16 14.28 -5.44
CA TYR A 76 -0.22 15.74 -5.62
C TYR A 76 0.22 16.27 -6.99
N LYS A 77 0.62 15.43 -7.95
CA LYS A 77 0.78 15.91 -9.33
C LYS A 77 -0.52 15.76 -10.11
N GLY A 78 -1.30 16.84 -10.07
CA GLY A 78 -2.53 17.01 -10.82
C GLY A 78 -2.28 17.19 -12.32
N ASP A 79 -2.60 16.14 -13.07
CA ASP A 79 -2.98 16.20 -14.49
C ASP A 79 -4.23 15.36 -14.81
N GLY A 80 -4.85 14.75 -13.79
CA GLY A 80 -6.01 13.88 -13.93
C GLY A 80 -5.70 12.37 -13.93
N THR A 81 -4.42 11.97 -13.86
CA THR A 81 -4.00 10.54 -13.94
C THR A 81 -3.48 9.95 -12.62
N THR A 82 -3.48 10.72 -11.54
CA THR A 82 -2.98 10.29 -10.22
C THR A 82 -4.00 9.41 -9.46
N PRO A 83 -3.60 8.52 -8.54
CA PRO A 83 -4.50 7.60 -7.82
C PRO A 83 -5.50 8.25 -6.87
N ALA A 84 -5.33 9.52 -6.51
CA ALA A 84 -6.42 10.30 -5.93
C ALA A 84 -7.64 10.37 -6.89
N ASN A 85 -7.39 10.33 -8.20
CA ASN A 85 -8.42 10.15 -9.22
C ASN A 85 -8.81 8.70 -9.45
N ALA A 86 -8.04 7.68 -9.02
CA ALA A 86 -8.46 6.30 -9.27
C ALA A 86 -9.75 5.94 -8.53
N GLY A 87 -9.92 6.43 -7.30
CA GLY A 87 -11.18 6.30 -6.57
C GLY A 87 -12.32 7.06 -7.26
N VAL A 88 -12.07 8.30 -7.67
CA VAL A 88 -13.06 9.15 -8.36
C VAL A 88 -13.44 8.61 -9.74
N GLU A 89 -12.47 8.07 -10.49
CA GLU A 89 -12.70 7.43 -11.79
C GLU A 89 -13.46 6.11 -11.62
N LEU A 90 -13.17 5.33 -10.57
CA LEU A 90 -13.95 4.11 -10.26
C LEU A 90 -15.39 4.43 -9.85
N ASP A 91 -15.62 5.48 -9.04
CA ASP A 91 -16.97 5.93 -8.71
C ASP A 91 -17.71 6.43 -9.96
N ALA A 92 -17.06 7.24 -10.81
CA ALA A 92 -17.64 7.70 -12.07
C ALA A 92 -17.96 6.54 -13.04
N VAL A 93 -17.11 5.51 -13.05
CA VAL A 93 -17.37 4.27 -13.78
C VAL A 93 -18.63 3.58 -13.26
N VAL A 94 -18.79 3.45 -11.94
CA VAL A 94 -19.96 2.81 -11.31
C VAL A 94 -21.23 3.55 -11.73
N ASP A 95 -21.23 4.88 -11.60
CA ASP A 95 -22.35 5.74 -12.01
C ASP A 95 -22.69 5.57 -13.51
N MET A 96 -21.66 5.53 -14.38
CA MET A 96 -21.85 5.32 -15.82
C MET A 96 -22.42 3.93 -16.15
N THR A 97 -21.97 2.88 -15.46
CA THR A 97 -22.52 1.53 -15.62
C THR A 97 -23.95 1.43 -15.12
N GLU A 98 -24.30 2.10 -14.02
CA GLU A 98 -25.67 2.12 -13.50
C GLU A 98 -26.61 2.85 -14.46
N ASP A 99 -26.22 4.00 -15.00
CA ASP A 99 -27.00 4.73 -16.01
C ASP A 99 -27.20 3.91 -17.29
N ALA A 100 -26.14 3.28 -17.81
CA ALA A 100 -26.22 2.42 -18.98
C ALA A 100 -27.16 1.24 -18.75
N ALA A 101 -27.06 0.57 -17.60
CA ALA A 101 -27.93 -0.55 -17.23
C ALA A 101 -29.40 -0.14 -17.13
N ASN A 102 -29.69 0.99 -16.49
CA ASN A 102 -31.04 1.53 -16.38
C ASN A 102 -31.63 1.86 -17.76
N ARG A 103 -30.86 2.51 -18.64
CA ARG A 103 -31.30 2.83 -20.01
C ARG A 103 -31.60 1.57 -20.84
N ILE A 104 -30.76 0.53 -20.72
CA ILE A 104 -30.99 -0.75 -21.39
C ILE A 104 -32.29 -1.40 -20.88
N LEU A 105 -32.49 -1.44 -19.56
CA LEU A 105 -33.69 -2.01 -18.95
C LEU A 105 -34.97 -1.25 -19.33
N ASP A 106 -34.91 0.08 -19.35
CA ASP A 106 -36.03 0.92 -19.74
C ASP A 106 -36.41 0.73 -21.21
N ALA A 107 -35.42 0.72 -22.11
CA ALA A 107 -35.64 0.48 -23.54
C ALA A 107 -36.21 -0.94 -23.78
N ALA A 108 -35.65 -1.96 -23.13
CA ALA A 108 -36.19 -3.32 -23.18
C ALA A 108 -37.64 -3.39 -22.66
N GLY A 109 -37.95 -2.67 -21.58
CA GLY A 109 -39.29 -2.56 -21.04
C GLY A 109 -40.28 -1.90 -22.01
N ARG A 110 -39.86 -0.84 -22.72
CA ARG A 110 -40.67 -0.17 -23.75
C ARG A 110 -40.90 -1.05 -24.98
N ILE A 111 -39.91 -1.85 -25.38
CA ILE A 111 -40.05 -2.86 -26.44
C ILE A 111 -41.09 -3.91 -26.03
N ALA A 112 -40.94 -4.49 -24.83
CA ALA A 112 -41.88 -5.49 -24.31
C ALA A 112 -43.32 -4.94 -24.23
N GLY A 113 -43.48 -3.69 -23.76
CA GLY A 113 -44.76 -3.01 -23.73
C GLY A 113 -45.35 -2.73 -25.11
N THR A 114 -44.52 -2.44 -26.11
CA THR A 114 -44.96 -2.19 -27.49
C THR A 114 -45.38 -3.48 -28.19
N ILE A 115 -44.65 -4.57 -27.98
CA ILE A 115 -44.97 -5.91 -28.52
C ILE A 115 -46.25 -6.46 -27.86
N GLY A 116 -46.41 -6.30 -26.54
CA GLY A 116 -47.57 -6.80 -25.80
C GLY A 116 -48.91 -6.12 -26.12
N GLN A 117 -48.93 -5.04 -26.92
CA GLN A 117 -50.17 -4.40 -27.39
C GLN A 117 -50.76 -5.09 -28.62
N GLU A 118 -50.84 -6.42 -28.61
CA GLU A 118 -51.26 -7.27 -29.75
C GLU A 118 -52.61 -6.85 -30.38
N ASN A 119 -53.53 -6.30 -29.58
CA ASN A 119 -54.85 -5.83 -30.05
C ASN A 119 -54.81 -4.60 -30.98
N ASN A 120 -53.67 -3.91 -31.11
CA ASN A 120 -53.52 -2.71 -31.94
C ASN A 120 -52.84 -2.97 -33.30
N TRP A 121 -52.55 -4.22 -33.66
CA TRP A 121 -51.76 -4.56 -34.86
C TRP A 121 -52.60 -4.77 -36.13
N ASP A 122 -53.93 -4.79 -36.00
CA ASP A 122 -54.89 -4.96 -37.10
C ASP A 122 -54.87 -3.80 -38.12
N ASN A 123 -54.41 -2.62 -37.70
CA ASN A 123 -54.26 -1.45 -38.57
C ASN A 123 -52.80 -1.30 -39.04
N GLU A 124 -52.59 -1.18 -40.36
CA GLU A 124 -51.29 -0.95 -40.99
C GLU A 124 -50.51 0.21 -40.35
N SER A 125 -51.19 1.35 -40.15
CA SER A 125 -50.56 2.55 -39.61
C SER A 125 -50.10 2.38 -38.16
N SER A 126 -50.86 1.63 -37.35
CA SER A 126 -50.51 1.32 -35.96
C SER A 126 -49.32 0.37 -35.90
N ARG A 127 -49.22 -0.57 -36.85
CA ARG A 127 -48.11 -1.51 -36.96
C ARG A 127 -46.81 -0.85 -37.39
N GLU A 128 -46.85 0.03 -38.40
CA GLU A 128 -45.67 0.82 -38.81
C GLU A 128 -45.14 1.68 -37.65
N GLN A 129 -46.03 2.28 -36.86
CA GLN A 129 -45.65 3.06 -35.67
C GLN A 129 -45.01 2.18 -34.60
N ALA A 130 -45.55 0.99 -34.34
CA ALA A 130 -44.97 0.04 -33.38
C ALA A 130 -43.57 -0.42 -33.80
N ILE A 131 -43.39 -0.78 -35.07
CA ILE A 131 -42.08 -1.16 -35.63
C ILE A 131 -41.07 -0.02 -35.50
N LYS A 132 -41.48 1.21 -35.84
CA LYS A 132 -40.60 2.38 -35.71
C LYS A 132 -40.16 2.61 -34.26
N LYS A 133 -41.08 2.46 -33.31
CA LYS A 133 -40.79 2.64 -31.88
C LYS A 133 -39.84 1.56 -31.35
N VAL A 134 -40.06 0.30 -31.73
CA VAL A 134 -39.15 -0.81 -31.39
C VAL A 134 -37.76 -0.56 -31.95
N ASN A 135 -37.64 -0.12 -33.21
CA ASN A 135 -36.33 0.21 -33.80
C ASN A 135 -35.61 1.34 -33.04
N GLN A 136 -36.33 2.38 -32.62
CA GLN A 136 -35.76 3.45 -31.81
C GLN A 136 -35.29 2.95 -30.43
N ASP A 137 -36.07 2.09 -29.78
CA ASP A 137 -35.67 1.51 -28.48
C ASP A 137 -34.46 0.56 -28.64
N VAL A 138 -34.36 -0.17 -29.76
CA VAL A 138 -33.19 -1.01 -30.08
C VAL A 138 -31.94 -0.17 -30.34
N GLU A 139 -32.05 0.96 -31.06
CA GLU A 139 -30.96 1.93 -31.23
C GLU A 139 -30.48 2.49 -29.88
N GLU A 140 -31.40 2.77 -28.95
CA GLU A 140 -31.04 3.26 -27.62
C GLU A 140 -30.26 2.22 -26.80
N ILE A 141 -30.62 0.94 -26.91
CA ILE A 141 -29.85 -0.17 -26.31
C ILE A 141 -28.44 -0.21 -26.88
N PHE A 142 -28.27 -0.16 -28.20
CA PHE A 142 -26.94 -0.19 -28.82
C PHE A 142 -26.09 1.00 -28.38
N LEU A 143 -26.69 2.19 -28.30
CA LEU A 143 -25.99 3.38 -27.84
C LEU A 143 -25.56 3.27 -26.37
N ALA A 144 -26.43 2.76 -25.49
CA ALA A 144 -26.11 2.54 -24.08
C ALA A 144 -24.99 1.49 -23.89
N CYS A 145 -25.02 0.39 -24.65
CA CYS A 145 -23.96 -0.62 -24.65
C CYS A 145 -22.61 -0.07 -25.13
N SER A 146 -22.61 0.79 -26.16
CA SER A 146 -21.38 1.44 -26.64
C SER A 146 -20.75 2.34 -25.57
N PHE A 147 -21.55 3.06 -24.78
CA PHE A 147 -21.03 3.85 -23.64
C PHE A 147 -20.54 2.98 -22.48
N GLN A 148 -21.12 1.79 -22.27
CA GLN A 148 -20.60 0.82 -21.32
C GLN A 148 -19.20 0.32 -21.72
N ASP A 149 -18.91 0.13 -23.02
CA ASP A 149 -17.58 -0.29 -23.47
C ASP A 149 -16.50 0.74 -23.10
N ILE A 150 -16.76 2.03 -23.33
CA ILE A 150 -15.88 3.13 -22.91
C ILE A 150 -15.61 3.07 -21.39
N THR A 151 -16.62 2.68 -20.61
CA THR A 151 -16.52 2.51 -19.16
C THR A 151 -15.57 1.37 -18.80
N SER A 152 -15.65 0.24 -19.50
CA SER A 152 -14.74 -0.90 -19.30
C SER A 152 -13.28 -0.57 -19.63
N GLN A 153 -13.05 0.26 -20.64
CA GLN A 153 -11.72 0.76 -21.00
C GLN A 153 -11.16 1.71 -19.92
N ARG A 154 -12.01 2.57 -19.34
CA ARG A 154 -11.62 3.46 -18.22
C ARG A 154 -11.24 2.68 -16.96
N ILE A 155 -11.96 1.59 -16.64
CA ILE A 155 -11.59 0.68 -15.55
C ILE A 155 -10.18 0.11 -15.79
N LYS A 156 -9.94 -0.47 -16.98
CA LYS A 156 -8.64 -1.07 -17.32
C LYS A 156 -7.50 -0.07 -17.13
N LYS A 157 -7.66 1.15 -17.65
CA LYS A 157 -6.67 2.23 -17.51
C LYS A 157 -6.43 2.62 -16.05
N THR A 158 -7.50 2.68 -15.25
CA THR A 158 -7.39 3.01 -13.82
C THR A 158 -6.66 1.90 -13.04
N LEU A 159 -6.92 0.64 -13.35
CA LEU A 159 -6.22 -0.52 -12.77
C LEU A 159 -4.74 -0.56 -13.16
N GLU A 160 -4.41 -0.25 -14.42
CA GLU A 160 -3.02 -0.13 -14.88
C GLU A 160 -2.27 0.97 -14.12
N ASN A 161 -2.92 2.10 -13.87
CA ASN A 161 -2.35 3.17 -13.06
C ASN A 161 -2.09 2.70 -11.63
N LEU A 162 -3.07 2.06 -10.97
CA LEU A 162 -2.92 1.49 -9.63
C LEU A 162 -1.78 0.49 -9.54
N LYS A 163 -1.63 -0.38 -10.55
CA LYS A 163 -0.52 -1.34 -10.62
C LYS A 163 0.84 -0.65 -10.77
N SER A 164 0.92 0.41 -11.57
CA SER A 164 2.16 1.20 -11.71
C SER A 164 2.60 1.84 -10.38
N ILE A 165 1.62 2.25 -9.56
CA ILE A 165 1.87 2.78 -8.21
C ILE A 165 2.36 1.67 -7.28
N GLU A 166 1.74 0.51 -7.31
CA GLU A 166 2.16 -0.66 -6.54
C GLU A 166 3.60 -1.05 -6.87
N ASP A 167 3.95 -1.13 -8.16
CA ASP A 167 5.32 -1.45 -8.61
C ASP A 167 6.35 -0.41 -8.12
N ARG A 168 5.98 0.88 -8.19
CA ARG A 168 6.83 1.97 -7.68
C ARG A 168 7.03 1.89 -6.17
N LEU A 169 5.96 1.65 -5.42
CA LEU A 169 6.00 1.53 -3.96
C LEU A 169 6.80 0.28 -3.56
N GLY A 170 6.58 -0.85 -4.23
CA GLY A 170 7.35 -2.08 -4.07
C GLY A 170 8.84 -1.86 -4.29
N GLY A 171 9.22 -1.15 -5.35
CA GLY A 171 10.62 -0.82 -5.62
C GLY A 171 11.27 0.10 -4.57
N VAL A 172 10.48 0.96 -3.91
CA VAL A 172 10.96 1.78 -2.77
C VAL A 172 11.12 0.92 -1.52
N LEU A 173 10.15 0.05 -1.23
CA LEU A 173 10.20 -0.86 -0.08
C LEU A 173 11.34 -1.88 -0.18
N ASP A 174 11.64 -2.37 -1.38
CA ASP A 174 12.81 -3.22 -1.63
C ASP A 174 14.14 -2.50 -1.35
N LYS A 175 14.27 -1.22 -1.74
CA LYS A 175 15.43 -0.38 -1.40
C LYS A 175 15.57 -0.13 0.11
N LEU A 176 14.49 -0.31 0.86
CA LEU A 176 14.46 -0.22 2.32
C LEU A 176 14.78 -1.56 2.99
N GLY A 177 14.90 -2.65 2.24
CA GLY A 177 15.07 -4.00 2.79
C GLY A 177 13.80 -4.55 3.44
N ILE A 178 12.66 -3.87 3.25
CA ILE A 178 11.36 -4.31 3.74
C ILE A 178 10.78 -5.22 2.68
N LYS A 179 10.96 -6.53 2.83
CA LYS A 179 10.21 -7.48 2.02
C LYS A 179 8.76 -7.45 2.46
N LEU A 180 7.89 -6.92 1.59
CA LEU A 180 6.47 -7.24 1.63
C LEU A 180 6.35 -8.77 1.44
N THR A 181 6.15 -9.51 2.53
CA THR A 181 5.56 -10.83 2.41
C THR A 181 4.13 -10.58 1.94
N ALA A 182 3.88 -10.73 0.65
CA ALA A 182 2.53 -10.75 0.14
C ALA A 182 1.78 -11.81 0.96
N ASP A 183 0.89 -11.38 1.85
CA ASP A 183 -0.01 -12.28 2.53
C ASP A 183 -0.82 -12.95 1.41
N GLU A 184 -0.68 -14.27 1.25
CA GLU A 184 -1.30 -15.09 0.21
C GLU A 184 -2.83 -15.20 0.41
N ARG A 185 -3.49 -14.08 0.70
CA ARG A 185 -4.94 -13.96 0.91
C ARG A 185 -5.65 -13.16 -0.19
N GLY A 186 -4.99 -12.99 -1.34
CA GLY A 186 -5.59 -12.34 -2.52
C GLY A 186 -5.31 -13.02 -3.85
N SER A 187 -4.43 -14.03 -3.92
CA SER A 187 -4.23 -14.84 -5.14
C SER A 187 -5.30 -15.95 -5.25
N GLY A 188 -6.56 -15.59 -4.98
CA GLY A 188 -7.72 -16.40 -5.29
C GLY A 188 -8.19 -16.07 -6.70
N ASP A 189 -7.94 -17.02 -7.60
CA ASP A 189 -8.52 -17.13 -8.93
C ASP A 189 -7.98 -16.22 -10.04
N LYS A 190 -6.81 -16.60 -10.55
CA LYS A 190 -6.28 -16.21 -11.86
C LYS A 190 -6.81 -17.10 -13.00
N SER A 191 -7.99 -17.73 -12.84
CA SER A 191 -8.55 -18.70 -13.79
C SER A 191 -10.03 -18.47 -14.11
N THR A 192 -10.43 -17.22 -14.31
CA THR A 192 -11.47 -16.93 -15.31
C THR A 192 -10.89 -15.92 -16.30
N LEU A 193 -9.96 -16.41 -17.11
CA LEU A 193 -9.55 -15.74 -18.34
C LEU A 193 -10.79 -15.66 -19.23
N ILE A 194 -11.40 -14.47 -19.29
CA ILE A 194 -12.23 -14.11 -20.44
C ILE A 194 -11.26 -14.15 -21.62
N ASP A 195 -11.51 -15.07 -22.53
CA ASP A 195 -10.76 -15.28 -23.76
C ASP A 195 -10.75 -13.97 -24.58
N GLU A 196 -9.61 -13.26 -24.53
CA GLU A 196 -9.38 -12.00 -25.26
C GLU A 196 -9.45 -12.19 -26.79
N SER A 197 -9.55 -13.44 -27.30
CA SER A 197 -9.78 -13.70 -28.72
C SER A 197 -11.25 -13.58 -29.16
N SER A 198 -12.17 -13.31 -28.22
CA SER A 198 -13.60 -13.12 -28.49
C SER A 198 -14.10 -11.68 -28.32
N VAL A 199 -13.22 -10.74 -27.92
CA VAL A 199 -13.58 -9.33 -27.84
C VAL A 199 -13.50 -8.76 -29.25
N ALA A 200 -14.66 -8.58 -29.89
CA ALA A 200 -14.75 -7.93 -31.19
C ALA A 200 -13.92 -6.64 -31.19
N SER A 201 -12.98 -6.52 -32.12
CA SER A 201 -12.16 -5.32 -32.22
C SER A 201 -13.05 -4.15 -32.67
N GLN A 202 -12.67 -2.91 -32.36
CA GLN A 202 -13.41 -1.72 -32.79
C GLN A 202 -13.61 -1.70 -34.31
N ASP A 203 -12.64 -2.23 -35.06
CA ASP A 203 -12.71 -2.38 -36.51
C ASP A 203 -13.82 -3.38 -36.95
N ASP A 204 -14.07 -4.43 -36.17
CA ASP A 204 -15.13 -5.42 -36.43
C ASP A 204 -16.54 -4.84 -36.14
N ILE A 205 -16.63 -3.95 -35.15
CA ILE A 205 -17.87 -3.26 -34.78
C ILE A 205 -18.20 -2.21 -35.85
N ASP A 206 -17.22 -1.42 -36.29
CA ASP A 206 -17.41 -0.40 -37.32
C ASP A 206 -17.80 -1.02 -38.67
N ALA A 207 -17.28 -2.21 -38.99
CA ALA A 207 -17.68 -2.96 -40.18
C ALA A 207 -19.16 -3.38 -40.15
N LEU A 208 -19.71 -3.69 -38.97
CA LEU A 208 -21.10 -4.13 -38.77
C LEU A 208 -22.13 -3.01 -38.97
N PHE A 209 -21.76 -1.75 -38.71
CA PHE A 209 -22.65 -0.58 -38.88
C PHE A 209 -22.46 0.15 -40.22
N SER A 210 -21.55 -0.33 -41.08
CA SER A 210 -21.24 0.27 -42.38
C SER A 210 -21.99 -0.36 -43.58
N GLN A 211 -22.97 -1.23 -43.32
CA GLN A 211 -23.76 -1.96 -44.34
C GLN A 211 -25.20 -1.46 -44.44
#